data_AF-A0A962H321-F1
#
_entry.id   AF-A0A962H321-F1
#
_cell.length_a   1.000
_cell.length_b   1.000
_cell.length_c   1.000
_cell.angle_alpha   90.00
_cell.angle_beta   90.00
_cell.angle_gamma   90.00
#
_symmetry.space_group_name_H-M   'P 1'
#
loop_
_entity.id
_entity.type
_entity.pdbx_description
1 polymer ?
#
loop_
_entity_poly.entity_id
_entity_poly.type
_entity_poly.pdbx_seq_one_letter_code
_entity_poly.pdbx_strand_id
1 'polypeptide(L)' 'KPLTSRETEILRLMAGGHSNKEIAKSLFVAEGTVKNHVSNILAKIGVRDRTRAVLKALELGLI' A
#
# COMPACT_ATOMS: atom_id res chain seq x y z
N LYS A 1 4.24 14.04 -2.12
CA LYS A 1 5.42 13.44 -1.44
C LYS A 1 5.63 12.04 -2.03
N PRO A 2 6.86 11.62 -2.34
CA PRO A 2 7.11 10.27 -2.84
C PRO A 2 6.74 9.22 -1.77
N LEU A 3 6.46 8.00 -2.22
CA LEU A 3 6.28 6.86 -1.33
C LEU A 3 7.62 6.46 -0.72
N THR A 4 7.61 6.03 0.54
CA THR A 4 8.79 5.44 1.17
C THR A 4 8.98 3.99 0.69
N SER A 5 10.17 3.41 0.91
CA SER A 5 10.43 2.01 0.55
C SER A 5 9.41 1.04 1.18
N ARG A 6 9.05 1.27 2.45
CA ARG A 6 8.04 0.47 3.16
C ARG A 6 6.64 0.63 2.55
N GLU A 7 6.28 1.86 2.17
CA GLU A 7 4.98 2.12 1.53
C GLU A 7 4.90 1.48 0.14
N THR A 8 5.98 1.52 -0.64
CA THR A 8 6.08 0.86 -1.94
C THR A 8 5.98 -0.67 -1.80
N GLU A 9 6.64 -1.26 -0.80
CA GLU A 9 6.54 -2.70 -0.52
C GLU A 9 5.10 -3.11 -0.15
N ILE A 10 4.43 -2.35 0.73
CA ILE A 10 3.01 -2.57 1.07
C ILE A 10 2.12 -2.45 -0.17
N LEU A 11 2.38 -1.45 -1.02
CA LEU A 11 1.63 -1.22 -2.26
C LEU A 11 1.79 -2.38 -3.26
N ARG A 12 2.98 -2.99 -3.36
CA ARG A 12 3.18 -4.22 -4.16
C ARG A 12 2.39 -5.40 -3.61
N LEU A 13 2.39 -5.60 -2.30
CA LEU A 13 1.61 -6.68 -1.68
C LEU A 13 0.10 -6.46 -1.86
N MET A 14 -0.37 -5.21 -1.79
CA MET A 14 -1.75 -4.85 -2.13
C MET A 14 -2.10 -5.23 -3.57
N ALA A 15 -1.20 -4.97 -4.53
CA ALA A 15 -1.41 -5.35 -5.93
C ALA A 15 -1.44 -6.86 -6.12
N GLY A 16 -0.70 -7.60 -5.30
CA GLY A 16 -0.81 -9.07 -5.19
C GLY A 16 -2.09 -9.57 -4.49
N GLY A 17 -3.04 -8.69 -4.13
CA GLY A 17 -4.32 -9.08 -3.55
C GLY A 17 -4.32 -9.28 -2.03
N HIS A 18 -3.20 -9.04 -1.33
CA HIS A 18 -3.09 -9.31 0.09
C HIS A 18 -3.95 -8.35 0.93
N SER A 19 -4.63 -8.88 1.94
CA SER A 19 -5.30 -8.12 3.01
C SER A 19 -4.29 -7.45 3.94
N ASN A 20 -4.71 -6.45 4.71
CA ASN A 20 -3.83 -5.80 5.69
C ASN A 20 -3.27 -6.78 6.72
N LYS A 21 -4.04 -7.82 7.07
CA LYS A 21 -3.62 -8.89 7.99
C LYS A 21 -2.51 -9.76 7.39
N GLU A 22 -2.62 -10.13 6.12
CA GLU A 22 -1.59 -10.92 5.42
C GLU A 22 -0.32 -10.10 5.19
N ILE A 23 -0.46 -8.82 4.85
CA ILE A 23 0.68 -7.89 4.75
C ILE A 23 1.37 -7.76 6.11
N ALA A 24 0.60 -7.58 7.19
CA ALA A 24 1.15 -7.46 8.54
C ALA A 24 1.95 -8.70 8.93
N LYS A 25 1.43 -9.89 8.62
CA LYS A 25 2.12 -11.17 8.81
C LYS A 25 3.40 -11.26 7.98
N SER A 26 3.35 -10.85 6.72
CA SER A 26 4.50 -10.90 5.78
C SER A 26 5.62 -9.97 6.20
N LEU A 27 5.28 -8.81 6.79
CA LEU A 27 6.24 -7.78 7.19
C LEU A 27 6.59 -7.83 8.68
N PHE A 28 6.08 -8.80 9.44
CA PHE A 28 6.27 -8.95 10.89
C PHE A 28 5.91 -7.70 11.70
N VAL A 29 4.78 -7.07 11.36
CA VAL A 29 4.25 -5.88 12.05
C VAL A 29 2.79 -6.08 12.49
N ALA A 30 2.27 -5.15 13.29
CA ALA A 30 0.85 -5.13 13.64
C ALA A 30 -0.02 -4.70 12.45
N GLU A 31 -1.25 -5.22 12.36
CA GLU A 31 -2.22 -4.84 11.30
C GLU A 31 -2.53 -3.34 11.32
N GLY A 32 -2.58 -2.72 12.51
CA GLY A 32 -2.75 -1.27 12.66
C GLY A 32 -1.64 -0.44 11.99
N THR A 33 -0.40 -0.94 12.04
CA THR A 33 0.74 -0.30 11.34
C THR A 33 0.53 -0.33 9.83
N VAL A 34 0.06 -1.45 9.28
CA VAL A 34 -0.27 -1.55 7.86
C VAL A 34 -1.43 -0.61 7.50
N LYS A 35 -2.49 -0.54 8.31
CA LYS A 35 -3.60 0.40 8.09
C LYS A 35 -3.12 1.84 7.99
N ASN A 36 -2.22 2.26 8.88
CA ASN A 36 -1.64 3.60 8.86
C ASN A 36 -0.83 3.85 7.57
N HIS A 37 -0.01 2.88 7.14
CA HIS A 37 0.71 2.99 5.88
C HIS A 37 -0.22 3.04 4.67
N VAL A 38 -1.27 2.21 4.62
CA VAL A 38 -2.27 2.25 3.54
C VAL A 38 -2.93 3.62 3.47
N SER A 39 -3.41 4.17 4.60
CA SER A 39 -3.97 5.53 4.63
C SER A 39 -3.00 6.59 4.10
N ASN A 40 -1.72 6.50 4.48
CA ASN A 40 -0.69 7.41 3.98
C ASN A 40 -0.42 7.24 2.47
N ILE A 41 -0.40 6.00 1.97
CA ILE A 41 -0.26 5.70 0.53
C ILE A 41 -1.41 6.35 -0.24
N LEU A 42 -2.66 6.12 0.18
CA LEU A 42 -3.86 6.67 -0.44
C LEU A 42 -3.80 8.20 -0.52
N ALA A 43 -3.43 8.85 0.58
CA ALA A 43 -3.25 10.30 0.63
C ALA A 43 -2.13 10.79 -0.29
N LYS A 44 -0.99 10.09 -0.35
CA LYS A 44 0.17 10.49 -1.16
C LYS A 44 -0.07 10.37 -2.66
N ILE A 45 -0.81 9.36 -3.10
CA ILE A 45 -1.14 9.14 -4.52
C ILE A 45 -2.48 9.78 -4.93
N GLY A 46 -3.21 10.34 -3.97
CA GLY A 46 -4.44 11.11 -4.20
C GLY A 46 -5.61 10.25 -4.64
N VAL A 47 -5.81 9.10 -4.00
CA VAL A 47 -6.94 8.18 -4.26
C VAL A 47 -7.66 7.83 -2.97
N ARG A 48 -8.89 7.34 -3.08
CA ARG A 48 -9.78 7.13 -1.94
C ARG A 48 -9.83 5.69 -1.44
N ASP A 49 -9.42 4.74 -2.27
CA ASP A 49 -9.51 3.32 -1.95
C ASP A 49 -8.32 2.54 -2.50
N ARG A 50 -8.15 1.33 -1.97
CA ARG A 50 -7.01 0.46 -2.25
C ARG A 50 -6.97 0.03 -3.72
N THR A 51 -8.12 -0.17 -4.36
CA THR A 51 -8.19 -0.63 -5.75
C THR A 51 -7.67 0.47 -6.68
N ARG A 52 -8.14 1.70 -6.48
CA ARG A 52 -7.63 2.89 -7.17
C ARG A 52 -6.14 3.11 -6.90
N ALA A 53 -5.67 2.80 -5.70
CA ALA A 53 -4.23 2.88 -5.39
C ALA A 53 -3.39 1.94 -6.24
N VAL A 54 -3.81 0.68 -6.34
CA VAL A 54 -3.11 -0.32 -7.15
C VAL A 54 -3.13 0.06 -8.63
N LEU A 55 -4.30 0.41 -9.18
CA LEU A 55 -4.43 0.80 -10.59
C LEU A 55 -3.55 2.01 -10.92
N LYS A 56 -3.60 3.06 -10.10
CA LYS A 56 -2.79 4.26 -10.31
C LYS A 56 -1.29 3.99 -10.17
N ALA A 57 -0.90 3.08 -9.27
CA ALA A 57 0.49 2.69 -9.13
C ALA A 57 1.04 1.97 -10.36
N LEU A 58 0.22 1.12 -11.00
CA LEU A 58 0.54 0.46 -12.26
C LEU A 58 0.66 1.47 -13.42
N GLU A 59 -0.31 2.39 -13.54
CA GLU A 59 -0.29 3.46 -14.56
C GLU A 59 0.97 4.35 -14.45
N LEU A 60 1.43 4.61 -13.23
CA LEU A 60 2.62 5.43 -12.95
C LEU A 60 3.94 4.63 -13.00
N GLY A 61 3.91 3.31 -13.23
CA GLY A 61 5.10 2.45 -13.20
C GLY A 61 5.80 2.39 -11.83
N LEU A 62 5.06 2.64 -10.75
CA LEU A 62 5.59 2.57 -9.37
C LEU A 62 5.74 1.12 -8.90
N ILE A 63 4.90 0.24 -9.42
CA ILE A 63 4.89 -1.19 -9.12
C ILE A 63 4.83 -2.05 -10.38
#